data_AF-A0A4Y6RX25-F1
#
_entry.id   AF-A0A4Y6RX25-F1
#
_cell.length_a   1.000
_cell.length_b   1.000
_cell.length_c   1.000
_cell.angle_alpha   90.00
_cell.angle_beta   90.00
_cell.angle_gamma   90.00
#
_symmetry.space_group_name_H-M   'P 1'
#
loop_
_entity.id
_entity.type
_entity.pdbx_description
1 polymer ?
#
loop_
_entity_poly.entity_id
_entity_poly.type
_entity_poly.pdbx_seq_one_letter_code
_entity_poly.pdbx_strand_id
1 'polypeptide(L)'
;MIHNENYLRWRIAVKEPSNQLLPRSILTTGTPEAPSSLPVEVSLLLPTRKPETHLPPADVMGASDAAGIFLTNPFLNKTVLTHQLTANSVSWLSNLPAIIQYDDAFVQQLSDVNLGFANELNTLISLCGTRAKSIVSIGRPEEAVVAAEAGVDALFVLPPVDHFETGFPSVGMRQEQILKVRKAIPDYQGYVLGLLTDAESVHPRTWPAGIDAGVIRPVEVQLVK
;
A
#
# COMPACT_ATOMS: atom_id res chain seq x y z
N MET A 1 -29.86 8.22 4.98
CA MET A 1 -28.59 8.95 5.08
C MET A 1 -27.71 8.50 3.93
N ILE A 2 -27.30 9.42 3.05
CA ILE A 2 -26.33 9.09 2.00
C ILE A 2 -24.96 9.20 2.66
N HIS A 3 -24.37 8.07 3.00
CA HIS A 3 -23.01 8.05 3.53
C HIS A 3 -22.05 8.30 2.37
N ASN A 4 -21.33 9.43 2.42
CA ASN A 4 -20.20 9.66 1.53
C ASN A 4 -19.09 8.71 1.98
N GLU A 5 -18.80 7.71 1.16
CA GLU A 5 -17.61 6.88 1.34
C GLU A 5 -16.40 7.70 0.87
N ASN A 6 -15.41 7.83 1.75
CA ASN A 6 -14.18 8.55 1.45
C ASN A 6 -13.20 7.53 0.87
N TYR A 7 -12.67 7.79 -0.32
CA TYR A 7 -11.59 7.00 -0.92
C TYR A 7 -10.31 7.84 -0.92
N LEU A 8 -9.17 7.17 -0.80
CA LEU A 8 -7.87 7.79 -0.79
C LEU A 8 -7.07 7.32 -2.01
N ARG A 9 -6.46 8.27 -2.73
CA ARG A 9 -5.64 7.99 -3.90
C ARG A 9 -4.18 8.31 -3.66
N TRP A 10 -3.37 7.27 -3.65
CA TRP A 10 -1.91 7.30 -3.56
C TRP A 10 -1.31 7.31 -4.96
N ARG A 11 -0.97 8.48 -5.48
CA ARG A 11 -0.43 8.59 -6.85
C ARG A 11 0.97 7.96 -6.92
N ILE A 12 1.25 7.24 -8.00
CA ILE A 12 2.58 6.68 -8.26
C ILE A 12 3.27 7.53 -9.32
N ALA A 13 4.40 8.13 -8.96
CA ALA A 13 5.30 8.80 -9.87
C ALA A 13 6.43 7.84 -10.27
N VAL A 14 6.65 7.66 -11.58
CA VAL A 14 7.77 6.85 -12.07
C VAL A 14 8.98 7.73 -12.34
N LYS A 15 10.18 7.26 -11.98
CA LYS A 15 11.42 8.01 -12.22
C LYS A 15 11.80 8.03 -13.70
N GLU A 16 11.56 6.91 -14.39
CA GLU A 16 11.82 6.74 -15.82
C GLU A 16 10.55 6.28 -16.55
N PRO A 17 10.23 6.82 -17.74
CA PRO A 17 9.02 6.47 -18.49
C PRO A 17 8.93 5.00 -18.93
N SER A 18 10.06 4.30 -18.99
CA SER A 18 10.15 2.86 -19.28
C SER A 18 9.44 1.99 -18.24
N ASN A 19 9.19 2.50 -17.04
CA ASN A 19 8.48 1.80 -15.95
C ASN A 19 6.95 1.86 -16.09
N GLN A 20 6.41 2.04 -17.30
CA GLN A 20 4.97 2.11 -17.60
C GLN A 20 4.14 0.87 -17.22
N LEU A 21 4.79 -0.19 -16.71
CA LEU A 21 4.11 -1.38 -16.21
C LEU A 21 3.48 -1.19 -14.83
N LEU A 22 3.91 -0.18 -14.06
CA LEU A 22 3.33 0.15 -12.75
C LEU A 22 1.94 0.80 -12.89
N PRO A 23 1.04 0.64 -11.89
CA PRO A 23 -0.22 1.34 -11.87
C PRO A 23 0.01 2.85 -11.62
N ARG A 24 -0.95 3.67 -12.03
CA ARG A 24 -0.90 5.14 -11.87
C ARG A 24 -1.13 5.57 -10.42
N SER A 25 -1.91 4.79 -9.67
CA SER A 25 -2.17 5.05 -8.27
C SER A 25 -2.59 3.78 -7.54
N ILE A 26 -2.54 3.81 -6.21
CA ILE A 26 -3.21 2.84 -5.33
C ILE A 26 -4.43 3.54 -4.76
N LEU A 27 -5.61 2.94 -4.91
CA LEU A 27 -6.84 3.42 -4.30
C LEU A 27 -7.17 2.57 -3.07
N THR A 28 -7.34 3.22 -1.93
CA THR A 28 -7.73 2.58 -0.67
C THR A 28 -9.07 3.14 -0.20
N THR A 29 -9.80 2.36 0.58
CA THR A 29 -10.90 2.90 1.40
C THR A 29 -10.31 3.82 2.46
N GLY A 30 -10.86 5.03 2.59
CA GLY A 30 -10.47 5.99 3.60
C GLY A 30 -11.29 5.83 4.88
N THR A 31 -10.80 6.43 5.96
CA THR A 31 -11.48 6.40 7.26
C THR A 31 -12.42 7.61 7.35
N PRO A 32 -13.74 7.42 7.59
CA PRO A 32 -14.71 8.52 7.50
C PRO A 32 -14.48 9.68 8.50
N GLU A 33 -13.76 9.46 9.61
CA GLU A 33 -13.66 10.39 10.74
C GLU A 33 -12.26 10.37 11.36
N ALA A 34 -11.21 10.46 10.54
CA ALA A 34 -9.86 10.64 11.07
C ALA A 34 -9.71 12.03 11.72
N PRO A 35 -9.16 12.15 12.94
CA PRO A 35 -8.80 13.45 13.49
C PRO A 35 -7.83 14.17 12.55
N SER A 36 -8.03 15.47 12.32
CA SER A 36 -7.15 16.26 11.43
C SER A 36 -5.69 16.32 11.88
N SER A 37 -5.41 15.95 13.13
CA SER A 37 -4.06 15.84 13.71
C SER A 37 -3.35 14.54 13.36
N LEU A 38 -4.05 13.53 12.85
CA LEU A 38 -3.46 12.24 12.50
C LEU A 38 -2.98 12.28 11.03
N PRO A 39 -1.74 11.86 10.73
CA PRO A 39 -1.31 11.71 9.35
C PRO A 39 -2.24 10.75 8.60
N VAL A 40 -2.62 11.09 7.38
CA VAL A 40 -3.56 10.31 6.57
C VAL A 40 -3.06 8.87 6.34
N GLU A 41 -1.75 8.70 6.25
CA GLU A 41 -1.06 7.40 6.15
C GLU A 41 -1.36 6.48 7.34
N VAL A 42 -1.51 7.07 8.52
CA VAL A 42 -1.79 6.39 9.79
C VAL A 42 -3.30 6.24 9.98
N SER A 43 -4.09 7.21 9.48
CA SER A 43 -5.55 7.17 9.60
C SER A 43 -6.18 5.94 8.95
N LEU A 44 -5.54 5.41 7.91
CA LEU A 44 -5.91 4.20 7.20
C LEU A 44 -5.93 2.93 8.08
N LEU A 45 -5.22 2.96 9.20
CA LEU A 45 -5.14 1.86 10.16
C LEU A 45 -6.27 1.89 11.20
N LEU A 46 -7.13 2.92 11.16
CA LEU A 46 -8.27 3.03 12.05
C LEU A 46 -9.41 2.11 11.58
N PRO A 47 -10.20 1.55 12.52
CA PRO A 47 -11.35 0.71 12.17
C PRO A 47 -12.32 1.40 11.21
N THR A 48 -12.62 0.75 10.08
CA THR A 48 -13.60 1.24 9.11
C THR A 48 -15.02 0.83 9.52
N ARG A 49 -16.01 1.74 9.38
CA ARG A 49 -17.41 1.49 9.77
C ARG A 49 -18.15 0.44 8.91
N LYS A 50 -17.68 0.18 7.70
CA LYS A 50 -18.24 -0.81 6.77
C LYS A 50 -17.16 -1.79 6.34
N PRO A 51 -16.81 -2.76 7.20
CA PRO A 51 -15.76 -3.70 6.90
C PRO A 51 -16.07 -4.53 5.64
N GLU A 52 -17.29 -4.57 5.13
CA GLU A 52 -17.75 -5.34 3.95
C GLU A 52 -17.52 -4.67 2.58
N THR A 53 -17.28 -3.35 2.53
CA THR A 53 -17.04 -2.63 1.27
C THR A 53 -15.53 -2.46 1.10
N HIS A 54 -14.90 -3.42 0.41
CA HIS A 54 -13.44 -3.56 0.39
C HIS A 54 -12.75 -2.88 -0.78
N LEU A 55 -13.51 -2.46 -1.79
CA LEU A 55 -12.98 -1.91 -3.03
C LEU A 55 -13.69 -0.61 -3.39
N PRO A 56 -12.96 0.39 -3.90
CA PRO A 56 -13.57 1.50 -4.61
C PRO A 56 -14.46 0.99 -5.75
N PRO A 57 -15.63 1.62 -5.99
CA PRO A 57 -16.49 1.24 -7.08
C PRO A 57 -15.81 1.52 -8.43
N ALA A 58 -16.23 0.80 -9.47
CA ALA A 58 -15.56 0.79 -10.77
C ALA A 58 -15.53 2.15 -11.48
N ASP A 59 -16.48 3.03 -11.16
CA ASP A 59 -16.55 4.41 -11.67
C ASP A 59 -15.48 5.33 -11.05
N VAL A 60 -14.99 4.99 -9.86
CA VAL A 60 -13.91 5.71 -9.16
C VAL A 60 -12.54 5.17 -9.54
N MET A 61 -12.47 3.85 -9.72
CA MET A 61 -11.24 3.15 -10.05
C MET A 61 -10.95 3.26 -11.55
N GLY A 62 -9.87 3.93 -11.90
CA GLY A 62 -9.39 3.96 -13.27
C GLY A 62 -8.83 2.60 -13.70
N ALA A 63 -8.84 2.32 -15.00
CA ALA A 63 -8.30 1.07 -15.56
C ALA A 63 -6.81 0.81 -15.27
N SER A 64 -6.08 1.83 -14.81
CA SER A 64 -4.66 1.76 -14.45
C SER A 64 -4.40 1.96 -12.95
N ASP A 65 -5.43 1.91 -12.12
CA ASP A 65 -5.30 2.01 -10.66
C ASP A 65 -5.14 0.61 -10.05
N ALA A 66 -4.34 0.54 -8.99
CA ALA A 66 -4.28 -0.63 -8.11
C ALA A 66 -5.36 -0.51 -7.02
N ALA A 67 -5.92 -1.65 -6.62
CA ALA A 67 -6.76 -1.72 -5.44
C ALA A 67 -5.92 -2.00 -4.20
N GLY A 68 -5.92 -1.07 -3.24
CA GLY A 68 -5.35 -1.27 -1.92
C GLY A 68 -6.42 -1.82 -0.96
N ILE A 69 -6.11 -2.95 -0.33
CA ILE A 69 -7.04 -3.72 0.48
C ILE A 69 -6.37 -4.01 1.83
N PHE A 70 -7.08 -3.74 2.93
CA PHE A 70 -6.67 -4.20 4.26
C PHE A 70 -6.94 -5.71 4.39
N LEU A 71 -5.95 -6.52 4.03
CA LEU A 71 -6.10 -7.98 3.92
C LEU A 71 -6.21 -8.69 5.27
N THR A 72 -5.79 -8.02 6.34
CA THR A 72 -5.87 -8.51 7.72
C THR A 72 -7.23 -8.20 8.39
N ASN A 73 -8.19 -7.65 7.64
CA ASN A 73 -9.55 -7.46 8.14
C ASN A 73 -10.22 -8.82 8.45
N PRO A 74 -10.60 -9.11 9.71
CA PRO A 74 -11.20 -10.41 10.08
C PRO A 74 -12.57 -10.66 9.43
N PHE A 75 -13.21 -9.61 8.90
CA PHE A 75 -14.50 -9.71 8.20
C PHE A 75 -14.34 -9.79 6.67
N LEU A 76 -13.11 -9.90 6.15
CA LEU A 76 -12.83 -9.99 4.72
C LEU A 76 -13.43 -11.26 4.10
N ASN A 77 -14.45 -11.10 3.26
CA ASN A 77 -15.00 -12.21 2.49
C ASN A 77 -14.22 -12.38 1.18
N LYS A 78 -13.27 -13.31 1.15
CA LYS A 78 -12.38 -13.56 -0.01
C LYS A 78 -13.16 -13.90 -1.29
N THR A 79 -14.28 -14.61 -1.19
CA THR A 79 -15.11 -14.98 -2.35
C THR A 79 -15.76 -13.76 -2.97
N VAL A 80 -16.39 -12.91 -2.16
CA VAL A 80 -17.00 -11.65 -2.61
C VAL A 80 -15.95 -10.73 -3.22
N LEU A 81 -14.82 -10.58 -2.53
CA LEU A 81 -13.71 -9.75 -3.01
C LEU A 81 -13.19 -10.22 -4.37
N THR A 82 -12.96 -11.52 -4.54
CA THR A 82 -12.48 -12.09 -5.81
C THR A 82 -13.45 -11.80 -6.96
N HIS A 83 -14.76 -11.89 -6.71
CA HIS A 83 -15.78 -11.55 -7.69
C HIS A 83 -15.74 -10.06 -8.05
N GLN A 84 -15.62 -9.17 -7.06
CA GLN A 84 -15.53 -7.73 -7.29
C GLN A 84 -14.25 -7.34 -8.04
N LEU A 85 -13.10 -7.92 -7.69
CA LEU A 85 -11.83 -7.70 -8.40
C LEU A 85 -11.94 -8.09 -9.89
N THR A 86 -12.61 -9.22 -10.16
CA THR A 86 -12.86 -9.68 -11.53
C THR A 86 -13.82 -8.75 -12.27
N ALA A 87 -14.94 -8.37 -11.63
CA ALA A 87 -15.94 -7.48 -12.23
C ALA A 87 -15.36 -6.10 -12.57
N ASN A 88 -14.44 -5.60 -11.75
CA ASN A 88 -13.81 -4.29 -11.93
C ASN A 88 -12.52 -4.36 -12.77
N SER A 89 -12.15 -5.53 -13.32
CA SER A 89 -10.95 -5.73 -14.14
C SER A 89 -9.65 -5.23 -13.47
N VAL A 90 -9.52 -5.47 -12.18
CA VAL A 90 -8.35 -4.99 -11.41
C VAL A 90 -7.10 -5.77 -11.82
N SER A 91 -6.09 -5.04 -12.29
CA SER A 91 -4.82 -5.62 -12.77
C SER A 91 -3.67 -5.51 -11.77
N TRP A 92 -3.85 -4.73 -10.70
CA TRP A 92 -2.87 -4.55 -9.63
C TRP A 92 -3.56 -4.55 -8.26
N LEU A 93 -3.00 -5.29 -7.32
CA LEU A 93 -3.46 -5.36 -5.93
C LEU A 93 -2.36 -4.92 -4.98
N SER A 94 -2.75 -4.29 -3.89
CA SER A 94 -1.85 -3.95 -2.79
C SER A 94 -2.45 -4.35 -1.45
N ASN A 95 -1.62 -4.80 -0.53
CA ASN A 95 -1.99 -5.00 0.88
C ASN A 95 -1.98 -3.68 1.68
N LEU A 96 -2.22 -2.52 1.05
CA LEU A 96 -2.28 -1.23 1.73
C LEU A 96 -3.74 -0.92 2.11
N PRO A 97 -4.08 -0.56 3.36
CA PRO A 97 -3.22 -0.45 4.54
C PRO A 97 -2.63 -1.79 4.96
N ALA A 98 -1.40 -1.79 5.50
CA ALA A 98 -0.66 -3.01 5.85
C ALA A 98 -0.35 -3.08 7.35
N ILE A 99 -0.34 -4.29 7.90
CA ILE A 99 -0.04 -4.47 9.34
C ILE A 99 1.38 -4.05 9.72
N ILE A 100 2.31 -4.07 8.77
CA ILE A 100 3.72 -3.70 9.00
C ILE A 100 3.90 -2.22 9.35
N GLN A 101 2.82 -1.44 9.21
CA GLN A 101 2.80 -0.05 9.64
C GLN A 101 2.67 0.09 11.17
N TYR A 102 2.11 -0.89 11.88
CA TYR A 102 1.99 -0.83 13.34
C TYR A 102 3.32 -1.12 14.04
N ASP A 103 3.37 -0.88 15.36
CA ASP A 103 4.53 -1.22 16.19
C ASP A 103 4.77 -2.73 16.32
N ASP A 104 5.99 -3.11 16.72
CA ASP A 104 6.43 -4.50 16.89
C ASP A 104 5.52 -5.32 17.81
N ALA A 105 5.03 -4.70 18.90
CA ALA A 105 4.22 -5.40 19.88
C ALA A 105 2.86 -5.76 19.29
N PHE A 106 2.23 -4.85 18.56
CA PHE A 106 0.96 -5.09 17.89
C PHE A 106 1.11 -6.08 16.72
N VAL A 107 2.16 -5.94 15.92
CA VAL A 107 2.47 -6.89 14.83
C VAL A 107 2.66 -8.31 15.39
N GLN A 108 3.34 -8.46 16.53
CA GLN A 108 3.49 -9.75 17.19
C GLN A 108 2.14 -10.31 17.66
N GLN A 109 1.30 -9.49 18.30
CA GLN A 109 -0.04 -9.91 18.73
C GLN A 109 -0.91 -10.39 17.57
N LEU A 110 -0.86 -9.70 16.43
CA LEU A 110 -1.54 -10.13 15.22
C LEU A 110 -0.97 -11.46 14.69
N SER A 111 0.35 -11.60 14.69
CA SER A 111 0.99 -12.86 14.29
C SER A 111 0.54 -14.05 15.15
N ASP A 112 0.39 -13.86 16.47
CA ASP A 112 -0.03 -14.92 17.40
C ASP A 112 -1.45 -15.44 17.11
N VAL A 113 -2.31 -14.63 16.47
CA VAL A 113 -3.65 -15.01 16.03
C VAL A 113 -3.74 -15.28 14.53
N ASN A 114 -2.61 -15.58 13.88
CA ASN A 114 -2.50 -15.86 12.45
C ASN A 114 -2.95 -14.70 11.53
N LEU A 115 -2.80 -13.48 12.00
CA LEU A 115 -3.05 -12.23 11.30
C LEU A 115 -1.74 -11.47 10.99
N GLY A 116 -0.60 -12.18 11.00
CA GLY A 116 0.73 -11.63 10.71
C GLY A 116 1.05 -11.46 9.22
N PHE A 117 2.24 -10.91 8.93
CA PHE A 117 2.66 -10.50 7.58
C PHE A 117 2.65 -11.66 6.59
N ALA A 118 3.07 -12.85 7.02
CA ALA A 118 3.05 -14.04 6.18
C ALA A 118 1.62 -14.40 5.70
N ASN A 119 0.62 -14.29 6.56
CA ASN A 119 -0.78 -14.55 6.19
C ASN A 119 -1.34 -13.44 5.27
N GLU A 120 -0.94 -12.19 5.53
CA GLU A 120 -1.29 -11.04 4.69
C GLU A 120 -0.74 -11.22 3.25
N LEU A 121 0.55 -11.54 3.14
CA LEU A 121 1.25 -11.81 1.88
C LEU A 121 0.64 -13.00 1.13
N ASN A 122 0.43 -14.13 1.82
CA ASN A 122 -0.19 -15.31 1.23
C ASN A 122 -1.60 -15.01 0.70
N THR A 123 -2.37 -14.20 1.43
CA THR A 123 -3.70 -13.77 0.99
C THR A 123 -3.60 -12.88 -0.24
N LEU A 124 -2.65 -11.93 -0.30
CA LEU A 124 -2.45 -11.08 -1.48
C LEU A 124 -2.12 -11.91 -2.72
N ILE A 125 -1.15 -12.82 -2.61
CA ILE A 125 -0.71 -13.67 -3.72
C ILE A 125 -1.86 -14.58 -4.19
N SER A 126 -2.61 -15.15 -3.26
CA SER A 126 -3.78 -15.98 -3.57
C SER A 126 -4.86 -15.19 -4.33
N LEU A 127 -5.11 -13.94 -3.96
CA LEU A 127 -6.06 -13.06 -4.65
C LEU A 127 -5.56 -12.61 -6.03
N CYS A 128 -4.25 -12.36 -6.17
CA CYS A 128 -3.64 -12.01 -7.46
C CYS A 128 -3.77 -13.15 -8.47
N GLY A 129 -3.49 -14.38 -8.03
CA GLY A 129 -3.45 -15.56 -8.89
C GLY A 129 -2.57 -15.31 -10.13
N THR A 130 -3.10 -15.60 -11.32
CA THR A 130 -2.42 -15.31 -12.60
C THR A 130 -2.93 -14.04 -13.29
N ARG A 131 -3.82 -13.28 -12.64
CA ARG A 131 -4.62 -12.23 -13.29
C ARG A 131 -4.20 -10.82 -12.92
N ALA A 132 -3.72 -10.62 -11.70
CA ALA A 132 -3.27 -9.33 -11.21
C ALA A 132 -1.82 -9.41 -10.72
N LYS A 133 -1.15 -8.26 -10.76
CA LYS A 133 0.17 -8.05 -10.18
C LYS A 133 0.05 -7.54 -8.75
N SER A 134 1.13 -7.68 -7.99
CA SER A 134 1.15 -7.43 -6.55
C SER A 134 2.09 -6.27 -6.14
N ILE A 135 1.59 -5.40 -5.26
CA ILE A 135 2.38 -4.39 -4.54
C ILE A 135 2.32 -4.70 -3.05
N VAL A 136 3.42 -5.18 -2.47
CA VAL A 136 3.50 -5.50 -1.04
C VAL A 136 4.12 -4.34 -0.29
N SER A 137 3.40 -3.78 0.66
CA SER A 137 3.94 -2.84 1.65
C SER A 137 4.84 -3.59 2.62
N ILE A 138 6.04 -3.07 2.81
CA ILE A 138 7.09 -3.61 3.70
C ILE A 138 7.68 -2.48 4.54
N GLY A 139 8.05 -2.80 5.77
CA GLY A 139 8.77 -1.93 6.69
C GLY A 139 10.22 -2.36 6.90
N ARG A 140 10.55 -3.65 6.74
CA ARG A 140 11.84 -4.21 7.14
C ARG A 140 12.54 -5.04 6.06
N PRO A 141 13.88 -5.20 6.13
CA PRO A 141 14.62 -6.02 5.19
C PRO A 141 14.18 -7.49 5.16
N GLU A 142 13.85 -8.08 6.30
CA GLU A 142 13.38 -9.47 6.41
C GLU A 142 12.05 -9.70 5.68
N GLU A 143 11.13 -8.74 5.75
CA GLU A 143 9.86 -8.76 5.03
C GLU A 143 10.09 -8.65 3.52
N ALA A 144 11.08 -7.84 3.11
CA ALA A 144 11.47 -7.71 1.72
C ALA A 144 11.99 -9.02 1.14
N VAL A 145 12.82 -9.77 1.89
CA VAL A 145 13.32 -11.08 1.49
C VAL A 145 12.16 -12.05 1.29
N VAL A 146 11.27 -12.17 2.28
CA VAL A 146 10.10 -13.06 2.21
C VAL A 146 9.18 -12.71 1.04
N ALA A 147 8.91 -11.42 0.82
CA ALA A 147 8.07 -10.97 -0.29
C ALA A 147 8.74 -11.20 -1.66
N ALA A 148 10.04 -10.96 -1.77
CA ALA A 148 10.80 -11.20 -3.00
C ALA A 148 10.86 -12.70 -3.36
N GLU A 149 11.09 -13.58 -2.37
CA GLU A 149 11.06 -15.04 -2.55
C GLU A 149 9.67 -15.54 -2.97
N ALA A 150 8.61 -14.87 -2.50
CA ALA A 150 7.24 -15.15 -2.90
C ALA A 150 6.88 -14.63 -4.30
N GLY A 151 7.81 -13.95 -4.99
CA GLY A 151 7.68 -13.57 -6.40
C GLY A 151 6.79 -12.36 -6.66
N VAL A 152 6.67 -11.44 -5.70
CA VAL A 152 5.82 -10.25 -5.87
C VAL A 152 6.38 -9.26 -6.89
N ASP A 153 5.52 -8.50 -7.56
CA ASP A 153 5.91 -7.62 -8.68
C ASP A 153 6.51 -6.29 -8.22
N ALA A 154 6.07 -5.79 -7.07
CA ALA A 154 6.59 -4.57 -6.47
C ALA A 154 6.58 -4.63 -4.94
N LEU A 155 7.58 -3.98 -4.34
CA LEU A 155 7.72 -3.75 -2.91
C LEU A 155 7.54 -2.27 -2.63
N PHE A 156 6.61 -1.91 -1.76
CA PHE A 156 6.42 -0.54 -1.30
C PHE A 156 7.05 -0.38 0.09
N VAL A 157 8.19 0.31 0.14
CA VAL A 157 8.87 0.62 1.40
C VAL A 157 8.13 1.74 2.12
N LEU A 158 7.42 1.37 3.18
CA LEU A 158 6.57 2.24 3.96
C LEU A 158 7.12 2.31 5.40
N PRO A 159 7.45 3.52 5.91
CA PRO A 159 7.87 3.65 7.30
C PRO A 159 6.76 3.21 8.28
N PRO A 160 7.11 2.60 9.43
CA PRO A 160 6.16 2.33 10.51
C PRO A 160 5.58 3.63 11.10
N VAL A 161 4.47 3.52 11.84
CA VAL A 161 3.69 4.65 12.38
C VAL A 161 4.50 5.51 13.36
N ASP A 162 5.34 4.91 14.18
CA ASP A 162 6.21 5.59 15.14
C ASP A 162 7.17 6.58 14.46
N HIS A 163 7.62 6.29 13.24
CA HIS A 163 8.43 7.20 12.43
C HIS A 163 7.68 8.49 12.04
N PHE A 164 6.35 8.55 12.22
CA PHE A 164 5.53 9.73 11.94
C PHE A 164 5.21 10.58 13.18
N GLU A 165 5.65 10.19 14.38
CA GLU A 165 5.31 10.87 15.64
C GLU A 165 5.69 12.36 15.66
N THR A 166 6.80 12.72 15.00
CA THR A 166 7.31 14.10 14.93
C THR A 166 6.98 14.79 13.59
N GLY A 167 6.14 14.16 12.78
CA GLY A 167 5.79 14.60 11.42
C GLY A 167 6.30 13.64 10.35
N PHE A 168 6.33 14.10 9.10
CA PHE A 168 6.68 13.23 7.98
C PHE A 168 8.17 12.79 8.02
N PRO A 169 8.47 11.48 7.88
CA PRO A 169 9.82 10.95 7.84
C PRO A 169 10.79 11.71 6.92
N SER A 170 11.94 12.11 7.46
CA SER A 170 12.98 12.79 6.69
C SER A 170 13.44 11.94 5.49
N VAL A 171 13.93 12.59 4.43
CA VAL A 171 14.49 11.91 3.25
C VAL A 171 15.62 10.95 3.64
N GLY A 172 16.48 11.37 4.57
CA GLY A 172 17.61 10.55 5.03
C GLY A 172 17.15 9.25 5.70
N MET A 173 16.16 9.32 6.59
CA MET A 173 15.62 8.14 7.27
C MET A 173 14.95 7.17 6.29
N ARG A 174 14.12 7.68 5.36
CA ARG A 174 13.51 6.87 4.30
C ARG A 174 14.57 6.23 3.41
N GLN A 175 15.59 6.99 3.00
CA GLN A 175 16.68 6.46 2.17
C GLN A 175 17.44 5.35 2.88
N GLU A 176 17.75 5.51 4.17
CA GLU A 176 18.43 4.46 4.94
C GLU A 176 17.62 3.14 4.93
N GLN A 177 16.31 3.23 5.16
CA GLN A 177 15.40 2.09 5.12
C GLN A 177 15.38 1.41 3.74
N ILE A 178 15.25 2.21 2.67
CA ILE A 178 15.25 1.72 1.28
C ILE A 178 16.58 1.02 0.93
N LEU A 179 17.71 1.59 1.33
CA LEU A 179 19.02 1.00 1.07
C LEU A 179 19.22 -0.32 1.84
N LYS A 180 18.73 -0.41 3.08
CA LYS A 180 18.71 -1.66 3.86
C LYS A 180 17.88 -2.74 3.16
N VAL A 181 16.70 -2.38 2.65
CA VAL A 181 15.85 -3.28 1.84
C VAL A 181 16.61 -3.74 0.59
N ARG A 182 17.11 -2.83 -0.24
CA ARG A 182 17.86 -3.19 -1.47
C ARG A 182 19.04 -4.10 -1.20
N LYS A 183 19.77 -3.87 -0.11
CA LYS A 183 20.90 -4.72 0.29
C LYS A 183 20.48 -6.15 0.62
N ALA A 184 19.28 -6.34 1.19
CA ALA A 184 18.78 -7.67 1.54
C ALA A 184 18.23 -8.45 0.34
N ILE A 185 17.85 -7.77 -0.74
CA ILE A 185 17.31 -8.36 -1.96
C ILE A 185 18.06 -7.90 -3.22
N PRO A 186 19.38 -8.18 -3.33
CA PRO A 186 20.22 -7.67 -4.42
C PRO A 186 19.80 -8.16 -5.81
N ASP A 187 19.19 -9.35 -5.90
CA ASP A 187 18.80 -9.98 -7.16
C ASP A 187 17.33 -9.75 -7.53
N TYR A 188 16.58 -8.98 -6.73
CA TYR A 188 15.16 -8.74 -6.99
C TYR A 188 14.95 -7.91 -8.25
N GLN A 189 14.18 -8.48 -9.19
CA GLN A 189 13.89 -7.89 -10.50
C GLN A 189 12.60 -7.06 -10.53
N GLY A 190 11.82 -7.07 -9.46
CA GLY A 190 10.62 -6.25 -9.34
C GLY A 190 10.93 -4.81 -8.94
N TYR A 191 9.87 -4.01 -8.78
CA TYR A 191 10.00 -2.59 -8.47
C TYR A 191 10.14 -2.36 -6.96
N VAL A 192 11.02 -1.46 -6.54
CA VAL A 192 11.04 -0.92 -5.18
C VAL A 192 10.50 0.50 -5.20
N LEU A 193 9.35 0.68 -4.57
CA LEU A 193 8.65 1.94 -4.44
C LEU A 193 8.97 2.56 -3.08
N GLY A 194 9.09 3.89 -3.02
CA GLY A 194 9.25 4.62 -1.74
C GLY A 194 8.19 5.69 -1.56
N LEU A 195 7.85 5.98 -0.30
CA LEU A 195 6.92 7.07 0.02
C LEU A 195 7.55 8.44 -0.32
N LEU A 196 6.80 9.36 -0.92
CA LEU A 196 7.21 10.72 -1.29
C LEU A 196 6.21 11.78 -0.81
N THR A 197 6.70 13.00 -0.57
CA THR A 197 5.84 14.19 -0.49
C THR A 197 5.44 14.68 -1.88
N ASP A 198 4.41 15.53 -1.96
CA ASP A 198 4.04 16.19 -3.23
C ASP A 198 5.20 17.02 -3.80
N ALA A 199 5.94 17.73 -2.95
CA ALA A 199 7.09 18.54 -3.36
C ALA A 199 8.25 17.70 -3.91
N GLU A 200 8.48 16.51 -3.35
CA GLU A 200 9.49 15.58 -3.88
C GLU A 200 9.06 15.01 -5.24
N SER A 201 7.76 14.74 -5.43
CA SER A 201 7.26 14.09 -6.65
C SER A 201 7.56 14.86 -7.95
N VAL A 202 7.70 16.18 -7.88
CA VAL A 202 8.01 17.06 -9.02
C VAL A 202 9.51 17.20 -9.29
N HIS A 203 10.36 16.71 -8.38
CA HIS A 203 11.82 16.83 -8.47
C HIS A 203 12.51 15.47 -8.29
N PRO A 204 12.62 14.64 -9.34
CA PRO A 204 13.22 13.29 -9.26
C PRO A 204 14.64 13.22 -8.67
N ARG A 205 15.38 14.34 -8.67
CA ARG A 205 16.72 14.44 -8.06
C ARG A 205 16.71 14.46 -6.53
N THR A 206 15.57 14.77 -5.91
CA THR A 206 15.42 14.83 -4.44
C THR A 206 14.82 13.54 -3.88
N TRP A 207 14.58 12.55 -4.73
CA TRP A 207 14.01 11.28 -4.30
C TRP A 207 15.03 10.48 -3.48
N PRO A 208 14.59 9.73 -2.46
CA PRO A 208 15.44 8.77 -1.77
C PRO A 208 16.15 7.85 -2.76
N ALA A 209 17.46 7.65 -2.58
CA ALA A 209 18.21 6.74 -3.44
C ALA A 209 17.70 5.29 -3.33
N GLY A 210 17.74 4.55 -4.44
CA GLY A 210 17.37 3.13 -4.49
C GLY A 210 15.92 2.83 -4.85
N ILE A 211 15.05 3.83 -5.05
CA ILE A 211 13.67 3.62 -5.53
C ILE A 211 13.55 3.71 -7.04
N ASP A 212 12.65 2.91 -7.60
CA ASP A 212 12.28 2.92 -9.03
C ASP A 212 11.10 3.86 -9.32
N ALA A 213 10.24 4.04 -8.33
CA ALA A 213 9.07 4.90 -8.36
C ALA A 213 8.71 5.41 -6.95
N GLY A 214 7.98 6.51 -6.91
CA GLY A 214 7.53 7.15 -5.68
C GLY A 214 6.02 7.03 -5.50
N VAL A 215 5.58 6.53 -4.34
CA VAL A 215 4.19 6.60 -3.91
C VAL A 215 3.99 7.90 -3.17
N ILE A 216 3.15 8.78 -3.70
CA ILE A 216 2.87 10.09 -3.13
C ILE A 216 1.80 9.95 -2.05
N ARG A 217 1.92 10.73 -0.97
CA ARG A 217 0.90 10.86 0.09
C ARG A 217 -0.52 10.96 -0.52
N PRO A 218 -1.51 10.31 0.11
CA PRO A 218 -2.82 10.18 -0.51
C PRO A 218 -3.60 11.49 -0.45
N VAL A 219 -4.46 11.66 -1.44
CA VAL A 219 -5.49 12.70 -1.46
C VAL A 219 -6.87 12.08 -1.41
N GLU A 220 -7.83 12.75 -0.80
CA GLU A 220 -9.23 12.33 -0.84
C GLU A 220 -9.80 12.41 -2.25
N VAL A 221 -10.52 11.38 -2.65
CA VAL A 221 -11.28 11.32 -3.89
C VAL A 221 -12.74 11.51 -3.55
N GLN A 222 -13.33 12.60 -4.04
CA GLN A 222 -14.76 12.81 -3.93
C GLN A 222 -15.48 12.04 -5.04
N LEU A 223 -16.51 11.28 -4.65
CA LEU A 223 -17.46 10.71 -5.59
C LEU A 223 -18.24 11.86 -6.23
N VAL A 224 -18.02 12.12 -7.52
CA VAL A 224 -18.90 13.02 -8.28
C VAL A 224 -20.20 12.24 -8.50
N LYS A 225 -21.27 12.66 -7.82
CA LYS A 225 -22.62 12.12 -8.02
C LYS A 225 -23.24 12.64 -9.30
#